data_AF-A0A2B2AYE1-F1
#
_entry.id   AF-A0A2B2AYE1-F1
#
_cell.length_a   1.000
_cell.length_b   1.000
_cell.length_c   1.000
_cell.angle_alpha   90.00
_cell.angle_beta   90.00
_cell.angle_gamma   90.00
#
_symmetry.space_group_name_H-M   'P 1'
#
loop_
_entity.id
_entity.type
_entity.pdbx_description
1 polymer ?
#
loop_
_entity_poly.entity_id
_entity_poly.type
_entity_poly.pdbx_seq_one_letter_code
_entity_poly.pdbx_strand_id
1 'polypeptide(L)' 'MKFFKDASKREHQNWNKAVSAGFYILLLLLFVNIIMYTYKGAELVSSSSMFWTGIVVTFGYQFILNRKSEKK' A
#
# COMPACT_ATOMS: atom_id res chain seq x y z
N MET A 1 -22.08 14.91 15.77
CA MET A 1 -21.19 15.66 14.85
C MET A 1 -20.56 14.67 13.89
N LYS A 2 -20.53 14.96 12.59
CA LYS A 2 -19.84 14.12 11.60
C LYS A 2 -18.38 14.58 11.57
N PHE A 3 -17.48 13.79 12.12
CA PHE A 3 -16.03 14.10 12.14
C PHE A 3 -15.38 13.91 10.76
N PHE A 4 -16.05 13.22 9.84
CA PHE A 4 -15.56 12.94 8.50
C PHE A 4 -16.67 13.09 7.45
N LYS A 5 -16.29 13.61 6.28
CA LYS A 5 -17.13 13.64 5.08
C LYS A 5 -17.24 12.22 4.51
N ASP A 6 -18.39 11.87 3.96
CA ASP A 6 -18.54 10.59 3.26
C ASP A 6 -17.64 10.55 2.02
N ALA A 7 -16.96 9.44 1.80
CA ALA A 7 -16.12 9.25 0.63
C ALA A 7 -16.99 9.25 -0.65
N SER A 8 -16.59 10.05 -1.64
CA SER A 8 -17.20 10.01 -2.96
C SER A 8 -16.95 8.67 -3.65
N LYS A 9 -17.78 8.34 -4.65
CA LYS A 9 -17.58 7.14 -5.48
C LYS A 9 -16.17 7.07 -6.10
N ARG A 10 -15.60 8.22 -6.47
CA ARG A 10 -14.24 8.32 -7.03
C ARG A 10 -13.17 8.05 -5.98
N GLU A 11 -13.29 8.63 -4.79
CA GLU A 11 -12.36 8.37 -3.68
C GLU A 11 -12.38 6.90 -3.27
N HIS A 12 -13.56 6.26 -3.28
CA HIS A 12 -13.69 4.84 -3.02
C HIS A 12 -13.02 3.97 -4.11
N GLN A 13 -13.17 4.33 -5.38
CA GLN A 13 -12.46 3.65 -6.47
C GLN A 13 -10.94 3.82 -6.40
N ASN A 14 -10.46 5.03 -6.04
CA ASN A 14 -9.03 5.29 -5.85
C ASN A 14 -8.48 4.54 -4.65
N TRP A 15 -9.26 4.44 -3.56
CA TRP A 15 -8.91 3.63 -2.40
C TRP A 15 -8.71 2.16 -2.77
N ASN A 16 -9.66 1.54 -3.48
CA ASN A 16 -9.53 0.14 -3.88
C ASN A 16 -8.29 -0.09 -4.73
N LYS A 17 -8.00 0.80 -5.70
CA LYS A 17 -6.75 0.74 -6.49
C LYS A 17 -5.50 0.83 -5.62
N ALA A 18 -5.53 1.69 -4.61
CA ALA A 18 -4.39 1.91 -3.74
C ALA A 18 -4.15 0.78 -2.75
N VAL A 19 -5.21 0.23 -2.16
CA VAL A 19 -5.13 -0.97 -1.34
C VAL A 19 -4.62 -2.15 -2.15
N SER A 20 -5.11 -2.35 -3.38
CA SER A 20 -4.60 -3.40 -4.26
C SER A 20 -3.11 -3.21 -4.55
N ALA A 21 -2.66 -1.98 -4.87
CA ALA A 21 -1.25 -1.70 -5.11
C ALA A 21 -0.37 -2.00 -3.88
N GLY A 22 -0.78 -1.54 -2.70
CA GLY A 22 -0.08 -1.81 -1.45
C GLY A 22 -0.01 -3.31 -1.11
N PHE A 23 -1.10 -4.03 -1.32
CA PHE A 23 -1.16 -5.48 -1.12
C PHE A 23 -0.20 -6.23 -2.05
N TYR A 24 -0.17 -5.90 -3.35
CA TYR A 24 0.75 -6.57 -4.28
C TYR A 24 2.22 -6.23 -4.01
N ILE A 25 2.53 -5.02 -3.55
CA ILE A 25 3.90 -4.66 -3.13
C ILE A 25 4.29 -5.44 -1.87
N LEU A 26 3.39 -5.59 -0.89
CA LEU A 26 3.63 -6.44 0.28
C LEU A 26 3.86 -7.89 -0.11
N LEU A 27 3.05 -8.46 -1.00
CA LEU A 27 3.24 -9.82 -1.51
C LEU A 27 4.60 -10.01 -2.18
N LEU A 28 5.03 -9.02 -2.97
CA LEU A 28 6.34 -9.05 -3.62
C LEU A 28 7.49 -9.00 -2.60
N LEU A 29 7.41 -8.10 -1.62
CA LEU A 29 8.41 -8.00 -0.56
C LEU A 29 8.49 -9.29 0.26
N LEU A 30 7.33 -9.85 0.62
CA LEU A 30 7.25 -11.11 1.35
C LEU A 30 7.87 -12.25 0.54
N PHE A 31 7.55 -12.34 -0.76
CA PHE A 31 8.11 -13.35 -1.66
C PHE A 31 9.64 -13.29 -1.69
N VAL A 32 10.22 -12.10 -1.87
CA VAL A 32 11.67 -11.91 -1.87
C VAL A 32 12.26 -12.26 -0.50
N ASN A 33 11.62 -11.84 0.60
CA ASN A 33 12.10 -12.12 1.95
C ASN A 33 12.12 -13.64 2.24
N ILE A 34 11.09 -14.38 1.80
CA ILE A 34 11.02 -15.84 1.94
C ILE A 34 12.13 -16.53 1.16
N ILE A 35 12.37 -16.14 -0.10
CA ILE A 35 13.46 -16.70 -0.92
C ILE A 35 14.78 -16.50 -0.17
N MET A 36 15.04 -15.29 0.31
CA MET A 36 16.29 -14.95 0.96
C MET A 36 16.50 -15.68 2.27
N TYR A 37 15.46 -15.79 3.08
CA TYR A 37 15.49 -16.59 4.29
C TYR A 37 15.77 -18.06 3.98
N THR A 38 15.12 -18.61 2.94
CA THR A 38 15.28 -20.02 2.54
C THR A 38 16.71 -20.34 2.06
N TYR A 39 17.31 -19.47 1.24
CA TYR A 39 18.64 -19.75 0.65
C TYR A 39 19.82 -19.22 1.47
N LYS A 40 19.62 -18.18 2.29
CA LYS A 40 20.70 -17.51 3.02
C LYS A 40 20.53 -17.49 4.55
N GLY A 41 19.41 -18.00 5.07
CA GLY A 41 19.12 -18.02 6.51
C GLY A 41 18.94 -16.63 7.13
N ALA A 42 18.77 -15.59 6.31
CA ALA A 42 18.70 -14.20 6.75
C ALA A 42 17.47 -13.51 6.17
N GLU A 43 16.77 -12.74 7.01
CA GLU A 43 15.73 -11.83 6.56
C GLU A 43 16.37 -10.63 5.84
N LEU A 44 15.91 -10.35 4.62
CA LEU A 44 16.37 -9.20 3.84
C LEU A 44 15.65 -7.91 4.29
N VAL A 45 14.37 -8.03 4.64
CA VAL A 45 13.54 -6.91 5.10
C VAL A 45 12.81 -7.32 6.37
N SER A 46 12.92 -6.49 7.43
CA SER A 46 12.23 -6.76 8.69
C SER A 46 10.71 -6.73 8.51
N SER A 47 9.98 -7.51 9.32
CA SER A 47 8.52 -7.50 9.34
C SER A 47 7.93 -6.11 9.58
N SER A 48 8.56 -5.29 10.42
CA SER A 48 8.17 -3.90 10.65
C SER A 48 8.33 -3.04 9.39
N SER A 49 9.47 -3.15 8.71
CA SER A 49 9.74 -2.43 7.47
C SER A 49 8.78 -2.82 6.34
N MET A 50 8.47 -4.12 6.20
CA MET A 50 7.48 -4.58 5.23
C MET A 50 6.10 -3.98 5.52
N PHE A 51 5.64 -4.07 6.77
CA PHE A 51 4.36 -3.51 7.20
C PHE A 51 4.25 -2.01 6.87
N TRP A 52 5.24 -1.21 7.29
CA TRP A 52 5.24 0.23 7.02
C TRP A 52 5.32 0.55 5.53
N THR A 53 6.04 -0.26 4.74
CA THR A 53 6.09 -0.07 3.28
C THR A 53 4.71 -0.24 2.65
N GLY A 54 3.95 -1.26 3.03
CA GLY A 54 2.58 -1.46 2.55
C GLY A 54 1.65 -0.29 2.88
N ILE A 55 1.76 0.26 4.10
CA ILE A 55 1.01 1.44 4.54
C ILE A 55 1.40 2.66 3.71
N VAL A 56 2.69 2.97 3.61
CA VAL A 56 3.19 4.15 2.87
C VAL A 56 2.79 4.09 1.40
N VAL A 57 2.91 2.92 0.77
CA VAL A 57 2.51 2.72 -0.63
C VAL A 57 1.01 2.93 -0.81
N THR A 58 0.19 2.33 0.06
CA THR A 58 -1.28 2.43 -0.04
C THR A 58 -1.72 3.89 0.09
N PHE A 59 -1.35 4.56 1.18
CA PHE A 59 -1.77 5.94 1.43
C PHE A 59 -1.11 6.93 0.47
N GLY A 60 0.17 6.71 0.13
CA GLY A 60 0.89 7.52 -0.84
C GLY A 60 0.27 7.46 -2.23
N TYR A 61 -0.10 6.27 -2.71
CA TYR A 61 -0.73 6.11 -4.01
C TYR A 61 -2.17 6.64 -4.02
N GLN A 62 -2.94 6.43 -2.95
CA GLN A 62 -4.26 7.05 -2.79
C GLN A 62 -4.18 8.57 -2.89
N PHE A 63 -3.21 9.19 -2.22
CA PHE A 63 -2.99 10.63 -2.26
C PHE A 63 -2.69 11.14 -3.67
N ILE A 64 -1.83 10.44 -4.41
CA ILE A 64 -1.50 10.77 -5.80
C ILE A 64 -2.75 10.65 -6.70
N LEU A 65 -3.54 9.58 -6.55
CA LEU A 65 -4.75 9.36 -7.34
C LEU A 65 -5.82 10.43 -7.07
N ASN A 66 -6.04 10.78 -5.80
CA ASN A 66 -7.01 11.80 -5.43
C ASN A 66 -6.62 13.18 -6.00
N ARG A 67 -5.34 13.57 -5.89
CA ARG A 67 -4.84 14.81 -6.53
C ARG A 67 -4.98 14.82 -8.04
N LYS A 68 -4.78 13.68 -8.72
CA LYS A 68 -4.99 13.58 -10.17
C LYS A 68 -6.47 13.74 -10.54
N SER A 69 -7.39 13.23 -9.70
CA SER A 69 -8.83 13.33 -9.96
C SER A 69 -9.44 14.69 -9.69
N GLU A 70 -8.78 15.54 -8.88
CA GLU A 70 -9.19 16.94 -8.65
C GLU A 70 -8.76 17.87 -9.79
N LYS A 71 -7.69 17.52 -10.51
CA LYS A 71 -7.17 18.29 -11.65
C LYS A 71 -7.90 18.03 -12.97
N LYS A 72 -8.93 17.18 -12.96
CA LYS A 72 -9.64 16.70 -14.14
C LYS A 72 -11.13 16.97 -14.04
#